data_AF-A0A3D4Z5N9-F1
#
_entry.id   AF-A0A3D4Z5N9-F1
#
_cell.length_a   1.000
_cell.length_b   1.000
_cell.length_c   1.000
_cell.angle_alpha   90.00
_cell.angle_beta   90.00
_cell.angle_gamma   90.00
#
_symmetry.space_group_name_H-M   'P 1'
#
loop_
_entity.id
_entity.type
_entity.pdbx_description
1 polymer ?
#
loop_
_entity_poly.entity_id
_entity_poly.type
_entity_poly.pdbx_seq_one_letter_code
_entity_poly.pdbx_strand_id
1 'polypeptide(L)'
;TIIALGGLLYPILVKEKYPDNFSMGLVTTCGSVGLMFPPSLPLILFGLISGANVDKLFIAGILPGIFIIVLLSAYSIWINRGIPQQRHAFSWGEVLRALKGAAWELPLPFIILAGIYGGFVTASEAAAVTAFYIFVVEVFIYRDLSLTKDIPRIARQSMVLVGSIVVIFAVAMGFTSYLIDEQVPMKLFEWIRTYITSKWVFLGVLNIFLLIVGSLMDIFSAIIVVVPLIIPI
;
A
#
# COMPACT_ATOMS: atom_id res chain seq x y z
N THR A 1 -7.56 0.28 -3.88
CA THR A 1 -7.10 1.28 -4.89
C THR A 1 -7.40 0.86 -6.32
N ILE A 2 -6.94 -0.30 -6.79
CA ILE A 2 -7.15 -0.75 -8.19
C ILE A 2 -8.63 -0.84 -8.56
N ILE A 3 -9.47 -1.45 -7.71
CA ILE A 3 -10.91 -1.60 -8.00
C ILE A 3 -11.64 -0.24 -8.04
N ALA A 4 -11.25 0.69 -7.17
CA ALA A 4 -11.93 1.99 -7.05
C ALA A 4 -11.47 2.99 -8.13
N LEU A 5 -10.16 3.14 -8.33
CA LEU A 5 -9.60 4.10 -9.28
C LEU A 5 -9.46 3.52 -10.69
N GLY A 6 -9.20 2.22 -10.83
CA GLY A 6 -9.00 1.60 -12.13
C GLY A 6 -10.25 1.64 -13.01
N GLY A 7 -11.43 1.42 -12.41
CA GLY A 7 -12.70 1.52 -13.13
C GLY A 7 -13.03 2.92 -13.65
N LEU A 8 -12.46 3.96 -13.04
CA LEU A 8 -12.62 5.36 -13.46
C LEU A 8 -11.52 5.78 -14.44
N LEU A 9 -10.26 5.48 -14.12
CA LEU A 9 -9.10 5.97 -14.86
C LEU A 9 -8.90 5.25 -16.20
N TYR A 10 -9.15 3.93 -16.25
CA TYR A 10 -9.00 3.15 -17.48
C TYR A 10 -9.88 3.68 -18.63
N PRO A 11 -11.21 3.88 -18.48
CA PRO A 11 -12.04 4.40 -19.57
C PRO A 11 -11.66 5.84 -19.97
N ILE A 12 -11.17 6.67 -19.03
CA ILE A 12 -10.67 8.02 -19.34
C ILE A 12 -9.43 7.95 -20.23
N LEU A 13 -8.45 7.10 -19.88
CA LEU A 13 -7.23 6.92 -20.67
C LEU A 13 -7.54 6.41 -22.09
N VAL A 14 -8.45 5.45 -22.21
CA VAL A 14 -8.89 4.95 -23.52
C VAL A 14 -9.58 6.05 -24.35
N LYS A 15 -10.43 6.88 -23.72
CA LYS A 15 -11.10 8.02 -24.38
C LYS A 15 -10.10 9.08 -24.87
N GLU A 16 -9.03 9.31 -24.11
CA GLU A 16 -7.91 10.19 -24.49
C GLU A 16 -6.92 9.54 -25.47
N LYS A 17 -7.25 8.37 -26.03
CA LYS A 17 -6.48 7.64 -27.05
C LYS A 17 -5.13 7.10 -26.56
N TYR A 18 -4.98 6.85 -25.27
CA TYR A 18 -3.83 6.10 -24.76
C TYR A 18 -3.89 4.63 -25.21
N PRO A 19 -2.75 4.00 -25.54
CA PRO A 19 -2.71 2.58 -25.90
C PRO A 19 -3.29 1.71 -24.78
N ASP A 20 -4.04 0.68 -25.17
CA ASP A 20 -4.73 -0.19 -24.22
C ASP A 20 -3.76 -0.93 -23.28
N ASN A 21 -2.72 -1.55 -23.83
CA ASN A 21 -1.66 -2.21 -23.06
C ASN A 21 -0.95 -1.25 -22.09
N PHE A 22 -0.74 0.01 -22.48
CA PHE A 22 -0.15 1.03 -21.61
C PHE A 22 -1.12 1.39 -20.47
N SER A 23 -2.39 1.62 -20.79
CA SER A 23 -3.42 2.02 -19.83
C SER A 23 -3.66 0.94 -18.77
N MET A 24 -3.77 -0.33 -19.19
CA MET A 24 -3.90 -1.47 -18.26
C MET A 24 -2.66 -1.62 -17.38
N GLY A 25 -1.47 -1.55 -17.97
CA GLY A 25 -0.20 -1.65 -17.22
C GLY A 25 -0.05 -0.55 -16.18
N LEU A 26 -0.39 0.70 -16.54
CA LEU A 26 -0.32 1.85 -15.65
C LEU A 26 -1.30 1.72 -14.47
N VAL A 27 -2.56 1.40 -14.75
CA VAL A 27 -3.60 1.24 -13.72
C VAL A 27 -3.25 0.12 -12.74
N THR A 28 -2.77 -1.03 -13.24
CA THR A 28 -2.35 -2.15 -12.39
C THR A 28 -1.15 -1.79 -11.51
N THR A 29 -0.14 -1.11 -12.09
CA THR A 29 1.09 -0.79 -11.34
C THR A 29 0.88 0.31 -10.30
N CYS A 30 0.06 1.33 -10.59
CA CYS A 30 -0.26 2.41 -9.66
C CYS A 30 -0.83 1.90 -8.32
N GLY A 31 -1.63 0.84 -8.36
CA GLY A 31 -2.20 0.23 -7.16
C GLY A 31 -1.13 -0.31 -6.21
N SER A 32 -0.09 -0.93 -6.75
CA SER A 32 1.00 -1.53 -5.97
C SER A 32 1.96 -0.48 -5.41
N VAL A 33 2.26 0.57 -6.18
CA VAL A 33 3.15 1.67 -5.75
C VAL A 33 2.60 2.39 -4.52
N GLY A 34 1.27 2.58 -4.45
CA GLY A 34 0.63 3.20 -3.30
C GLY A 34 0.87 2.47 -1.97
N LEU A 35 1.16 1.17 -2.01
CA LEU A 35 1.45 0.37 -0.81
C LEU A 35 2.84 0.67 -0.21
N MET A 36 3.71 1.41 -0.91
CA MET A 36 5.03 1.78 -0.38
C MET A 36 5.00 3.06 0.45
N PHE A 37 3.93 3.85 0.37
CA PHE A 37 3.82 5.14 1.03
C PHE A 37 2.97 5.07 2.31
N PRO A 38 3.26 5.90 3.33
CA PRO A 38 2.42 5.99 4.52
C PRO A 38 1.05 6.61 4.20
N PRO A 39 -0.05 6.16 4.84
CA PRO A 39 -0.20 4.97 5.69
C PRO A 39 -0.41 3.69 4.87
N SER A 40 0.44 2.68 5.06
CA SER A 40 0.36 1.39 4.34
C SER A 40 0.16 0.22 5.29
N LEU A 41 -0.99 -0.45 5.17
CA LEU A 41 -1.34 -1.60 6.01
C LEU A 41 -0.34 -2.77 5.87
N PRO A 42 0.13 -3.16 4.67
CA PRO A 42 1.17 -4.19 4.54
C PRO A 42 2.46 -3.89 5.30
N LEU A 43 2.94 -2.64 5.29
CA LEU A 43 4.16 -2.25 6.02
C LEU A 43 3.94 -2.28 7.54
N ILE A 44 2.75 -1.85 8.01
CA ILE A 44 2.38 -1.93 9.42
C ILE A 44 2.33 -3.40 9.87
N LEU A 45 1.71 -4.27 9.07
CA LEU A 45 1.59 -5.70 9.37
C LEU A 45 2.96 -6.38 9.42
N PHE A 46 3.84 -6.07 8.45
CA PHE A 46 5.22 -6.53 8.47
C PHE A 46 5.93 -6.07 9.75
N GLY A 47 5.82 -4.80 10.13
CA GLY A 47 6.42 -4.27 11.37
C GLY A 47 5.92 -4.98 12.63
N LEU A 48 4.62 -5.26 12.71
CA LEU A 48 4.00 -5.98 13.81
C LEU A 48 4.57 -7.40 13.97
N ILE A 49 4.65 -8.16 12.87
CA ILE A 49 5.12 -9.55 12.89
C ILE A 49 6.63 -9.61 13.12
N SER A 50 7.36 -8.69 12.48
CA SER A 50 8.82 -8.67 12.54
C SER A 50 9.39 -8.07 13.83
N GLY A 51 8.57 -7.36 14.59
CA GLY A 51 9.03 -6.51 15.69
C GLY A 51 9.85 -5.30 15.24
N ALA A 52 9.94 -5.05 13.92
CA ALA A 52 10.64 -3.90 13.40
C ALA A 52 9.84 -2.62 13.61
N ASN A 53 10.54 -1.51 13.88
CA ASN A 53 9.90 -0.22 14.03
C ASN A 53 9.26 0.22 12.70
N VAL A 54 7.96 0.50 12.74
CA VAL A 54 7.13 0.86 11.59
C VAL A 54 7.59 2.17 10.94
N ASP A 55 8.06 3.13 11.73
CA ASP A 55 8.53 4.43 11.23
C ASP A 55 9.78 4.25 10.35
N LYS A 56 10.69 3.37 10.75
CA LYS A 56 11.86 3.01 9.95
C LYS A 56 11.47 2.30 8.65
N LEU A 57 10.46 1.44 8.69
CA LEU A 57 9.93 0.76 7.50
C LEU A 57 9.31 1.75 6.52
N PHE A 58 8.59 2.77 7.01
CA PHE A 58 8.07 3.84 6.16
C PHE A 58 9.17 4.66 5.50
N ILE A 59 10.20 5.03 6.25
CA ILE A 59 11.37 5.74 5.68
C ILE A 59 12.07 4.87 4.64
N ALA A 60 12.21 3.57 4.92
CA ALA A 60 12.79 2.61 3.98
C ALA A 60 11.94 2.41 2.72
N GLY A 61 10.61 2.54 2.81
CA GLY A 61 9.68 2.42 1.68
C GLY A 61 9.62 3.65 0.76
N ILE A 62 9.93 4.84 1.28
CA ILE A 62 9.91 6.09 0.49
C ILE A 62 10.91 6.03 -0.68
N LEU A 63 12.15 5.59 -0.43
CA LEU A 63 13.19 5.54 -1.46
C LEU A 63 12.81 4.65 -2.67
N PRO A 64 12.44 3.37 -2.50
CA PRO A 64 12.00 2.53 -3.60
C PRO A 64 10.67 3.03 -4.21
N GLY A 65 9.76 3.58 -3.41
CA GLY A 65 8.52 4.17 -3.91
C GLY A 65 8.78 5.32 -4.89
N ILE A 66 9.62 6.29 -4.52
CA ILE A 66 10.01 7.40 -5.39
C ILE A 66 10.73 6.90 -6.63
N PHE A 67 11.62 5.91 -6.48
CA PHE A 67 12.34 5.33 -7.61
C PHE A 67 11.38 4.75 -8.66
N ILE A 68 10.37 3.99 -8.23
CA ILE A 68 9.35 3.44 -9.14
C ILE A 68 8.50 4.56 -9.76
N ILE A 69 8.13 5.59 -8.99
CA ILE A 69 7.40 6.75 -9.52
C ILE A 69 8.20 7.43 -10.64
N VAL A 70 9.49 7.67 -10.43
CA VAL A 70 10.36 8.32 -11.43
C VAL A 70 10.47 7.46 -12.68
N LEU A 71 10.69 6.15 -12.54
CA LEU A 71 10.75 5.23 -13.67
C LEU A 71 9.45 5.19 -14.47
N LEU A 72 8.31 5.04 -13.79
CA LEU A 72 6.99 5.02 -14.42
C LEU A 72 6.67 6.35 -15.10
N SER A 73 7.05 7.48 -14.48
CA SER A 73 6.86 8.81 -15.08
C SER A 73 7.70 8.96 -16.34
N ALA A 74 8.97 8.57 -16.30
CA ALA A 74 9.86 8.62 -17.46
C ALA A 74 9.36 7.71 -18.61
N TYR A 75 8.93 6.48 -18.29
CA TYR A 75 8.34 5.57 -19.24
C TYR A 75 7.04 6.11 -19.85
N SER A 76 6.17 6.68 -19.03
CA SER A 76 4.91 7.32 -19.46
C SER A 76 5.17 8.50 -20.38
N ILE A 77 6.16 9.34 -20.07
CA ILE A 77 6.55 10.45 -20.95
C ILE A 77 7.12 9.93 -22.26
N TRP A 78 7.92 8.86 -22.24
CA TRP A 78 8.56 8.30 -23.44
C TRP A 78 7.56 7.69 -24.41
N ILE A 79 6.60 6.90 -23.92
CA ILE A 79 5.65 6.20 -24.79
C ILE A 79 4.53 7.10 -25.31
N ASN A 80 4.18 8.15 -24.57
CA ASN A 80 3.06 9.04 -24.90
C ASN A 80 3.47 10.31 -25.66
N ARG A 81 4.72 10.43 -26.13
CA ARG A 81 5.20 11.62 -26.86
C ARG A 81 4.44 11.89 -28.16
N GLY A 82 3.90 10.84 -28.78
CA GLY A 82 3.18 10.91 -30.05
C GLY A 82 1.67 11.05 -29.93
N ILE A 83 1.11 11.06 -28.71
CA ILE A 83 -0.33 11.13 -28.51
C ILE A 83 -0.76 12.60 -28.52
N PRO A 84 -1.68 13.01 -29.42
CA PRO A 84 -2.18 14.38 -29.44
C PRO A 84 -2.99 14.65 -28.18
N GLN A 85 -2.40 15.42 -27.25
CA GLN A 85 -3.06 15.81 -26.01
C GLN A 85 -4.01 16.98 -26.24
N GLN A 86 -5.25 16.86 -25.73
CA GLN A 86 -6.10 18.04 -25.55
C GLN A 86 -5.52 18.90 -24.43
N ARG A 87 -4.73 19.90 -24.80
CA ARG A 87 -4.17 20.85 -23.85
C ARG A 87 -5.25 21.84 -23.44
N HIS A 88 -5.85 21.65 -22.28
CA HIS A 88 -6.64 22.69 -21.64
C HIS A 88 -5.71 23.83 -21.20
N ALA A 89 -6.10 25.07 -21.48
CA ALA A 89 -5.33 26.23 -21.04
C ALA A 89 -5.31 26.28 -19.50
N PHE A 90 -4.13 26.42 -18.91
CA PHE A 90 -3.99 26.49 -17.46
C PHE A 90 -4.74 27.70 -16.90
N SER A 91 -5.71 27.47 -16.01
CA SER A 91 -6.55 28.50 -15.42
C SER A 91 -6.35 28.57 -13.91
N TRP A 92 -5.79 29.67 -13.43
CA TRP A 92 -5.67 29.94 -11.98
C TRP A 92 -7.03 29.91 -11.27
N GLY A 93 -8.10 30.32 -11.96
CA GLY A 93 -9.46 30.27 -11.42
C GLY A 93 -10.01 28.85 -11.27
N GLU A 94 -9.53 27.89 -12.05
CA GLU A 94 -9.85 26.46 -11.86
C GLU A 94 -9.04 25.87 -10.71
N VAL A 95 -7.76 26.21 -10.61
CA VAL A 95 -6.89 25.79 -9.50
C VAL A 95 -7.46 26.25 -8.16
N LEU A 96 -7.86 27.51 -8.03
CA LEU A 96 -8.46 28.01 -6.78
C LEU A 96 -9.81 27.35 -6.48
N ARG A 97 -10.62 27.04 -7.50
CA ARG A 97 -11.90 26.32 -7.30
C ARG A 97 -11.66 24.89 -6.84
N ALA A 98 -10.70 24.20 -7.43
CA ALA A 98 -10.31 22.85 -7.03
C ALA A 98 -9.72 22.84 -5.61
N LEU A 99 -8.83 23.78 -5.28
CA LEU A 99 -8.28 23.92 -3.93
C LEU A 99 -9.34 24.22 -2.88
N LYS A 100 -10.33 25.07 -3.19
CA LYS A 100 -11.48 25.32 -2.31
C LYS A 100 -12.34 24.07 -2.15
N GLY A 101 -12.54 23.32 -3.23
CA GLY A 101 -13.27 22.05 -3.23
C GLY A 101 -12.60 21.00 -2.35
N ALA A 102 -11.27 20.89 -2.41
CA ALA A 102 -10.47 19.94 -1.64
C ALA A 102 -9.89 20.52 -0.33
N ALA A 103 -10.35 21.70 0.10
CA ALA A 103 -9.75 22.44 1.22
C ALA A 103 -9.76 21.64 2.53
N TRP A 104 -10.76 20.78 2.72
CA TRP A 104 -10.91 19.94 3.91
C TRP A 104 -10.13 18.64 3.81
N GLU A 105 -9.79 18.15 2.62
CA GLU A 105 -8.98 16.95 2.44
C GLU A 105 -7.48 17.26 2.45
N LEU A 106 -7.08 18.45 1.99
CA LEU A 106 -5.70 18.87 1.86
C LEU A 106 -4.86 18.79 3.17
N PRO A 107 -5.41 19.09 4.37
CA PRO A 107 -4.66 18.98 5.62
C PRO A 107 -4.31 17.53 6.02
N LEU A 108 -5.01 16.51 5.51
CA LEU A 108 -4.88 15.13 5.99
C LEU A 108 -3.46 14.56 5.88
N PRO A 109 -2.78 14.61 4.72
CA PRO A 109 -1.39 14.14 4.63
C PRO A 109 -0.48 14.87 5.62
N PHE A 110 -0.65 16.17 5.81
CA PHE A 110 0.17 16.95 6.73
C PHE A 110 -0.09 16.59 8.20
N ILE A 111 -1.35 16.36 8.58
CA ILE A 111 -1.70 15.92 9.94
C ILE A 111 -1.09 14.55 10.22
N ILE A 112 -1.17 13.61 9.28
CA ILE A 112 -0.61 12.26 9.43
C ILE A 112 0.92 12.33 9.53
N LEU A 113 1.56 13.06 8.62
CA LEU A 113 3.03 13.19 8.60
C LEU A 113 3.53 13.94 9.85
N ALA A 114 2.94 15.08 10.19
CA ALA A 114 3.36 15.85 11.36
C ALA A 114 3.06 15.09 12.67
N GLY A 115 1.95 14.36 12.74
CA GLY A 115 1.58 13.56 13.90
C GLY A 115 2.57 12.41 14.16
N ILE A 116 2.83 11.60 13.14
CA ILE A 116 3.71 10.43 13.24
C ILE A 116 5.18 10.87 13.36
N TYR A 117 5.68 11.66 12.41
CA TYR A 117 7.09 12.05 12.37
C TYR A 117 7.46 13.12 13.40
N GLY A 118 6.48 13.90 13.87
CA GLY A 118 6.68 14.83 15.00
C GLY A 118 6.68 14.13 16.37
N GLY A 119 6.39 12.83 16.43
CA GLY A 119 6.37 12.05 17.67
C GLY A 119 5.18 12.35 18.59
N PHE A 120 4.15 13.03 18.08
CA PHE A 120 2.97 13.39 18.87
C PHE A 120 1.95 12.25 18.97
N VAL A 121 1.86 11.42 17.93
CA VAL A 121 0.92 10.29 17.86
C VAL A 121 1.58 9.07 17.21
N THR A 122 1.20 7.89 17.68
CA THR A 122 1.56 6.62 17.06
C THR A 122 0.76 6.39 15.77
N ALA A 123 1.20 5.45 14.94
CA ALA A 123 0.51 5.12 13.68
C ALA A 123 -0.98 4.73 13.89
N SER A 124 -1.28 4.01 14.98
CA SER A 124 -2.64 3.62 15.34
C SER A 124 -3.51 4.80 15.75
N GLU A 125 -2.96 5.74 16.51
CA GLU A 125 -3.65 6.97 16.91
C GLU A 125 -3.87 7.90 15.71
N ALA A 126 -2.86 8.03 14.84
CA ALA A 126 -2.97 8.80 13.60
C ALA A 126 -4.10 8.26 12.70
N ALA A 127 -4.23 6.93 12.60
CA ALA A 127 -5.33 6.30 11.86
C ALA A 127 -6.71 6.62 12.48
N ALA A 128 -6.83 6.58 13.81
CA ALA A 128 -8.07 6.92 14.51
C ALA A 128 -8.47 8.40 14.31
N VAL A 129 -7.50 9.32 14.45
CA VAL A 129 -7.72 10.76 14.22
C VAL A 129 -8.11 11.02 12.77
N THR A 130 -7.44 10.37 11.80
CA THR A 130 -7.76 10.49 10.37
C THR A 130 -9.16 9.98 10.06
N ALA A 131 -9.53 8.81 10.58
CA ALA A 131 -10.87 8.24 10.38
C ALA A 131 -11.97 9.14 10.97
N PHE A 132 -11.74 9.68 12.19
CA PHE A 132 -12.68 10.62 12.81
C PHE A 132 -12.79 11.93 12.03
N TYR A 133 -11.66 12.49 11.57
CA TYR A 133 -11.65 13.71 10.76
C TYR A 133 -12.42 13.52 9.45
N ILE A 134 -12.13 12.45 8.70
CA ILE A 134 -12.84 12.12 7.45
C ILE A 134 -14.33 11.92 7.73
N PHE A 135 -14.69 11.21 8.79
CA PHE A 135 -16.08 11.05 9.19
C PHE A 135 -16.78 12.41 9.39
N VAL A 136 -16.14 13.34 10.11
CA VAL A 136 -16.73 14.67 10.34
C VAL A 136 -16.88 15.45 9.03
N VAL A 137 -15.85 15.43 8.17
CA VAL A 137 -15.83 16.16 6.91
C VAL A 137 -16.88 15.61 5.94
N GLU A 138 -16.90 14.30 5.70
CA GLU A 138 -17.80 13.65 4.75
C GLU A 138 -19.28 13.74 5.17
N VAL A 139 -19.56 13.58 6.47
CA VAL A 139 -20.93 13.56 6.98
C VAL A 139 -21.49 14.95 7.21
N PHE A 140 -20.72 15.84 7.84
CA PHE A 140 -21.26 17.13 8.30
C PHE A 140 -20.92 18.29 7.36
N ILE A 141 -19.76 18.26 6.70
CA ILE A 141 -19.29 19.35 5.83
C ILE A 141 -19.74 19.12 4.39
N TYR A 142 -19.25 18.06 3.73
CA TYR A 142 -19.63 17.75 2.35
C TYR A 142 -21.03 17.14 2.26
N ARG A 143 -21.45 16.42 3.30
CA ARG A 143 -22.75 15.71 3.37
C ARG A 143 -22.92 14.69 2.24
N ASP A 144 -21.81 14.11 1.80
CA ASP A 144 -21.78 13.09 0.76
C ASP A 144 -22.18 11.71 1.32
N LEU A 145 -22.05 11.51 2.64
CA LEU A 145 -22.40 10.26 3.32
C LEU A 145 -23.59 10.40 4.27
N SER A 146 -24.52 9.46 4.17
CA SER A 146 -25.63 9.34 5.12
C SER A 146 -25.23 8.59 6.38
N LEU A 147 -25.50 9.19 7.54
CA LEU A 147 -25.25 8.60 8.88
C LEU A 147 -25.91 7.23 9.07
N THR A 148 -27.09 7.04 8.48
CA THR A 148 -27.94 5.87 8.75
C THR A 148 -27.75 4.74 7.75
N LYS A 149 -27.29 5.02 6.53
CA LYS A 149 -27.14 4.02 5.46
C LYS A 149 -25.69 3.77 5.10
N ASP A 150 -24.91 4.82 4.87
CA ASP A 150 -23.56 4.68 4.35
C ASP A 150 -22.56 4.33 5.44
N ILE A 151 -22.66 4.93 6.63
CA ILE A 151 -21.75 4.64 7.73
C ILE A 151 -21.81 3.16 8.17
N PRO A 152 -22.99 2.55 8.42
CA PRO A 152 -23.05 1.13 8.75
C PRO A 152 -22.56 0.23 7.60
N ARG A 153 -22.79 0.63 6.35
CA ARG A 153 -22.33 -0.11 5.17
C ARG A 153 -20.80 -0.09 5.06
N ILE A 154 -20.17 1.07 5.17
CA ILE A 154 -18.71 1.24 5.12
C ILE A 154 -18.07 0.53 6.31
N ALA A 155 -18.64 0.66 7.51
CA ALA A 155 -18.17 -0.04 8.69
C ALA A 155 -18.22 -1.57 8.48
N ARG A 156 -19.34 -2.12 7.97
CA ARG A 156 -19.46 -3.54 7.65
C ARG A 156 -18.41 -3.98 6.62
N GLN A 157 -18.23 -3.23 5.54
CA GLN A 157 -17.24 -3.57 4.51
C GLN A 157 -15.81 -3.56 5.06
N SER A 158 -15.49 -2.57 5.89
CA SER A 158 -14.19 -2.47 6.57
C SER A 158 -13.98 -3.64 7.53
N MET A 159 -15.01 -3.98 8.32
CA MET A 159 -14.96 -5.11 9.27
C MET A 159 -14.84 -6.47 8.59
N VAL A 160 -15.44 -6.67 7.42
CA VAL A 160 -15.25 -7.91 6.63
C VAL A 160 -13.78 -8.08 6.22
N LEU A 161 -13.14 -6.99 5.78
CA LEU A 161 -11.73 -7.01 5.40
C LEU A 161 -10.81 -7.24 6.62
N VAL A 162 -11.08 -6.57 7.74
CA VAL A 162 -10.34 -6.81 8.99
C VAL A 162 -10.57 -8.25 9.47
N GLY A 163 -11.80 -8.75 9.42
CA GLY A 163 -12.15 -10.11 9.82
C GLY A 163 -11.43 -11.17 9.00
N SER A 164 -11.36 -11.02 7.68
CA SER A 164 -10.60 -11.96 6.84
C SER A 164 -9.11 -11.96 7.20
N ILE A 165 -8.53 -10.79 7.50
CA ILE A 165 -7.15 -10.69 7.96
C ILE A 165 -6.97 -11.42 9.28
N VAL A 166 -7.85 -11.21 10.27
CA VAL A 166 -7.76 -11.85 11.60
C VAL A 166 -7.84 -13.39 11.49
N VAL A 167 -8.71 -13.93 10.64
CA VAL A 167 -8.82 -15.38 10.42
C VAL A 167 -7.53 -15.94 9.83
N ILE A 168 -6.98 -15.30 8.80
CA ILE A 168 -5.69 -15.70 8.21
C ILE A 168 -4.59 -15.61 9.26
N PHE A 169 -4.59 -14.55 10.07
CA PHE A 169 -3.62 -14.34 11.14
C PHE A 169 -3.66 -15.46 12.17
N ALA A 170 -4.85 -15.87 12.63
CA ALA A 170 -5.01 -16.95 13.58
C ALA A 170 -4.44 -18.28 13.07
N VAL A 171 -4.75 -18.65 11.82
CA VAL A 171 -4.26 -19.89 11.20
C VAL A 171 -2.74 -19.82 10.99
N ALA A 172 -2.23 -18.69 10.50
CA ALA A 172 -0.82 -18.53 10.20
C ALA A 172 0.03 -18.47 11.47
N MET A 173 -0.46 -17.89 12.58
CA MET A 173 0.21 -17.97 13.88
C MET A 173 0.28 -19.41 14.40
N GLY A 174 -0.80 -20.19 14.24
CA GLY A 174 -0.79 -21.61 14.58
C GLY A 174 0.23 -22.40 13.74
N PHE A 175 0.25 -22.17 12.43
CA PHE A 175 1.22 -22.77 11.51
C PHE A 175 2.67 -22.36 11.83
N THR A 176 2.89 -21.07 12.11
CA THR A 176 4.20 -20.54 12.51
C THR A 176 4.69 -21.20 13.80
N SER A 177 3.82 -21.34 14.79
CA SER A 177 4.16 -22.01 16.06
C SER A 177 4.53 -23.47 15.82
N TYR A 178 3.75 -24.20 15.02
CA TYR A 178 4.07 -25.57 14.63
C TYR A 178 5.43 -25.69 13.92
N LEU A 179 5.74 -24.78 12.99
CA LEU A 179 7.03 -24.77 12.29
C LEU A 179 8.21 -24.48 13.23
N ILE A 180 8.01 -23.61 14.23
CA ILE A 180 8.99 -23.33 15.26
C ILE A 180 9.22 -24.58 16.12
N ASP A 181 8.16 -25.27 16.53
CA ASP A 181 8.23 -26.50 17.32
C ASP A 181 8.97 -27.62 16.57
N GLU A 182 8.70 -27.78 15.27
CA GLU A 182 9.40 -28.74 14.38
C GLU A 182 10.82 -28.31 13.98
N GLN A 183 11.26 -27.14 14.45
CA GLN A 183 12.56 -26.53 14.17
C GLN A 183 12.83 -26.38 12.67
N VAL A 184 11.78 -26.22 11.86
CA VAL A 184 11.91 -26.05 10.41
C VAL A 184 12.73 -24.81 10.06
N PRO A 185 12.52 -23.62 10.68
CA PRO A 185 13.35 -22.44 10.42
C PRO A 185 14.85 -22.68 10.68
N MET A 186 15.20 -23.40 11.77
CA MET A 186 16.60 -23.72 12.10
C MET A 186 17.25 -24.64 11.07
N LYS A 187 16.55 -25.71 10.65
CA LYS A 187 17.04 -26.63 9.60
C LYS A 187 17.24 -25.91 8.26
N LEU A 188 16.32 -25.01 7.92
CA LEU A 188 16.41 -24.18 6.72
C LEU A 188 17.61 -23.21 6.80
N PHE A 189 17.82 -22.59 7.96
CA PHE A 189 18.97 -21.70 8.19
C PHE A 189 20.32 -22.43 8.06
N GLU A 190 20.44 -23.63 8.64
CA GLU A 190 21.66 -24.44 8.53
C GLU A 190 21.92 -24.89 7.08
N TRP A 191 20.88 -25.29 6.36
CA TRP A 191 20.99 -25.63 4.95
C TRP A 191 21.44 -24.42 4.13
N ILE A 192 20.82 -23.26 4.32
CA ILE A 192 21.19 -22.01 3.66
C ILE A 192 22.63 -21.62 3.97
N ARG A 193 23.08 -21.67 5.23
CA ARG A 193 24.49 -21.38 5.60
C ARG A 193 25.50 -22.30 4.90
N THR A 194 25.11 -23.54 4.63
CA THR A 194 25.99 -24.52 3.99
C THR A 194 26.21 -24.20 2.50
N TYR A 195 25.19 -23.70 1.80
CA TYR A 195 25.24 -23.45 0.36
C TYR A 195 25.41 -21.96 -0.01
N ILE A 196 25.05 -21.03 0.88
CA ILE A 196 25.02 -19.60 0.62
C ILE A 196 25.98 -18.89 1.58
N THR A 197 27.18 -18.62 1.08
CA THR A 197 28.27 -17.96 1.81
C THR A 197 28.29 -16.44 1.67
N SER A 198 27.60 -15.88 0.65
CA SER A 198 27.57 -14.44 0.37
C SER A 198 26.20 -13.83 0.63
N LYS A 199 26.19 -12.72 1.38
CA LYS A 199 24.98 -11.92 1.68
C LYS A 199 24.19 -11.55 0.42
N TRP A 200 24.88 -11.23 -0.67
CA TRP A 200 24.23 -10.83 -1.93
C TRP A 200 23.52 -12.00 -2.63
N VAL A 201 24.09 -13.21 -2.54
CA VAL A 201 23.47 -14.42 -3.10
C VAL A 201 22.24 -14.78 -2.30
N PHE A 202 22.28 -14.68 -0.97
CA PHE A 202 21.12 -14.88 -0.11
C PHE A 202 19.98 -13.93 -0.48
N LEU A 203 20.26 -12.63 -0.55
CA LEU A 203 19.27 -11.62 -0.92
C LEU A 203 18.68 -11.86 -2.32
N GLY A 204 19.50 -12.34 -3.27
CA GLY A 204 19.04 -12.71 -4.62
C GLY A 204 18.05 -13.88 -4.60
N VAL A 205 18.42 -14.99 -3.94
CA VAL A 205 17.54 -16.17 -3.80
C VAL A 205 16.27 -15.82 -3.04
N LEU A 206 16.38 -15.03 -1.98
CA LEU A 206 15.25 -14.56 -1.20
C LEU A 206 14.26 -13.75 -2.05
N ASN A 207 14.75 -12.85 -2.90
CA ASN A 207 13.88 -12.09 -3.80
C ASN A 207 13.15 -12.99 -4.80
N ILE A 208 13.84 -13.97 -5.40
CA ILE A 208 13.19 -14.93 -6.32
C ILE A 208 12.10 -15.72 -5.59
N PHE A 209 12.39 -16.21 -4.38
CA PHE A 209 11.42 -16.90 -3.55
C PHE A 209 10.21 -16.01 -3.23
N LEU A 210 10.44 -14.77 -2.79
CA LEU A 210 9.38 -13.80 -2.49
C LEU A 210 8.53 -13.45 -3.73
N LEU A 211 9.12 -13.40 -4.92
CA LEU A 211 8.38 -13.18 -6.17
C LEU A 211 7.46 -14.37 -6.51
N ILE A 212 7.95 -15.61 -6.35
CA ILE A 212 7.15 -16.81 -6.55
C ILE A 212 5.98 -16.83 -5.57
N VAL A 213 6.25 -16.62 -4.28
CA VAL A 213 5.19 -16.56 -3.25
C VAL A 213 4.20 -15.44 -3.56
N GLY A 214 4.66 -14.25 -3.89
CA GLY A 214 3.80 -13.10 -4.21
C GLY A 214 2.95 -13.30 -5.47
N SER A 215 3.33 -14.20 -6.37
CA SER A 215 2.51 -14.58 -7.52
C SER A 215 1.39 -15.58 -7.17
N LEU A 216 1.56 -16.35 -6.10
CA LEU A 216 0.64 -17.41 -5.68
C LEU A 216 -0.28 -16.99 -4.54
N MET A 217 0.18 -16.09 -3.66
CA MET A 217 -0.49 -15.69 -2.43
C MET A 217 -0.83 -14.20 -2.46
N ASP A 218 -1.93 -13.83 -1.80
CA ASP A 218 -2.22 -12.43 -1.55
C ASP A 218 -1.19 -11.81 -0.59
N ILE A 219 -1.05 -10.48 -0.66
CA ILE A 219 -0.01 -9.74 0.06
C ILE A 219 -0.07 -9.94 1.58
N PHE A 220 -1.26 -10.05 2.16
CA PHE A 220 -1.42 -10.19 3.61
C PHE A 220 -1.04 -11.60 4.04
N SER A 221 -1.57 -12.63 3.37
CA SER A 221 -1.21 -14.02 3.64
C SER A 221 0.30 -14.28 3.49
N ALA A 222 0.91 -13.74 2.43
CA ALA A 222 2.34 -13.88 2.19
C ALA A 222 3.16 -13.28 3.35
N ILE A 223 2.84 -12.06 3.79
CA ILE A 223 3.54 -11.40 4.90
C ILE A 223 3.40 -12.23 6.19
N ILE A 224 2.20 -12.72 6.50
CA ILE A 224 1.98 -13.41 7.78
C ILE A 224 2.69 -14.77 7.82
N VAL A 225 2.73 -15.51 6.72
CA VAL A 225 3.35 -16.85 6.68
C VAL A 225 4.86 -16.77 6.50
N VAL A 226 5.34 -15.89 5.62
CA VAL A 226 6.74 -15.91 5.17
C VAL A 226 7.66 -15.07 6.04
N VAL A 227 7.18 -13.97 6.62
CA VAL A 227 8.04 -13.11 7.45
C VAL A 227 8.58 -13.82 8.70
N PRO A 228 7.76 -14.56 9.47
CA PRO A 228 8.27 -15.32 10.63
C PRO A 228 9.31 -16.38 10.24
N LEU A 229 9.23 -16.92 9.01
CA LEU A 229 10.18 -17.90 8.50
C LEU A 229 11.51 -17.26 8.11
N ILE A 230 11.50 -16.03 7.60
CA ILE A 230 12.70 -15.33 7.13
C ILE A 230 13.48 -14.71 8.29
N ILE A 231 12.82 -14.11 9.28
CA ILE A 231 13.51 -13.32 10.32
C ILE A 231 14.57 -14.09 11.13
N PRO A 232 14.37 -15.37 11.46
CA PRO A 232 15.39 -16.15 12.16
C PRO A 232 16.63 -16.46 11.32
N ILE A 233 16.58 -16.24 9.99
CA ILE A 233 17.61 -16.55 8.99
C ILE A 233 18.46 -15.29 8.72
#